data_AF-A0A7C1YEJ7-F1
#
_entry.id   AF-A0A7C1YEJ7-F1
#
_cell.length_a   1.000
_cell.length_b   1.000
_cell.length_c   1.000
_cell.angle_alpha   90.00
_cell.angle_beta   90.00
_cell.angle_gamma   90.00
#
_symmetry.space_group_name_H-M   'P 1'
#
loop_
_entity.id
_entity.type
_entity.pdbx_description
1 polymer ?
#
loop_
_entity_poly.entity_id
_entity_poly.type
_entity_poly.pdbx_seq_one_letter_code
_entity_poly.pdbx_strand_id
1 'polypeptide(L)'
;MGRHQKPRIKKLRSLYIWHRYIGVSAALLVVVLASTGLMLNHTEKLQLDSHYVSNPWLLDQYGIHAPANVHSYHLQNHWLSQWGERLFLDQVDLGETQEKLQGGLFYKDMLVIALKNKVWLLTPQGELIEKLGNSEGIPTGISAIGITDDGQVAVMTAQGV
;
A
#
# COMPACT_ATOMS: atom_id res chain seq x y z
N MET A 1 -5.41 74.88 -27.05
CA MET A 1 -4.65 74.27 -25.93
C MET A 1 -5.63 73.85 -24.85
N GLY A 2 -5.51 72.64 -24.30
CA GLY A 2 -6.30 72.21 -23.13
C GLY A 2 -6.51 70.71 -23.07
N ARG A 3 -5.51 69.99 -22.58
CA ARG A 3 -5.41 68.52 -22.50
C ARG A 3 -6.52 67.91 -21.62
N HIS A 4 -7.16 66.86 -22.15
CA HIS A 4 -7.97 65.90 -21.39
C HIS A 4 -7.12 65.20 -20.32
N GLN A 5 -7.46 65.40 -19.03
CA GLN A 5 -7.02 64.52 -17.96
C GLN A 5 -8.24 64.03 -17.16
N LYS A 6 -8.63 62.77 -17.36
CA LYS A 6 -9.42 61.99 -16.37
C LYS A 6 -9.37 60.47 -16.66
N PRO A 7 -8.26 59.74 -16.36
CA PRO A 7 -8.30 58.27 -16.34
C PRO A 7 -8.07 57.64 -14.95
N ARG A 8 -7.79 58.42 -13.90
CA ARG A 8 -7.26 57.89 -12.63
C ARG A 8 -8.32 57.25 -11.69
N ILE A 9 -9.55 57.74 -11.71
CA ILE A 9 -10.65 57.26 -10.84
C ILE A 9 -11.19 55.88 -11.29
N LYS A 10 -11.20 55.60 -12.60
CA LYS A 10 -11.68 54.32 -13.14
C LYS A 10 -10.78 53.14 -12.75
N LYS A 11 -9.46 53.35 -12.66
CA LYS A 11 -8.49 52.30 -12.28
C LYS A 11 -8.66 51.86 -10.82
N LEU A 12 -8.89 52.80 -9.89
CA LEU A 12 -9.14 52.51 -8.48
C LEU A 12 -10.46 51.73 -8.27
N ARG A 13 -11.50 52.07 -9.05
CA ARG A 13 -12.77 51.35 -9.02
C ARG A 13 -12.64 49.92 -9.56
N SER A 14 -11.86 49.72 -10.63
CA SER A 14 -11.55 48.39 -11.17
C SER A 14 -10.80 47.53 -10.15
N LEU A 15 -9.76 48.07 -9.52
CA LEU A 15 -9.00 47.36 -8.46
C LEU A 15 -9.89 46.96 -7.28
N TYR A 16 -10.80 47.83 -6.85
CA TYR A 16 -11.76 47.52 -5.79
C TYR A 16 -12.70 46.38 -6.16
N ILE A 17 -13.21 46.38 -7.40
CA ILE A 17 -14.11 45.32 -7.89
C ILE A 17 -13.37 43.98 -7.96
N TRP A 18 -12.16 43.97 -8.52
CA TRP A 18 -11.32 42.77 -8.61
C TRP A 18 -10.91 42.24 -7.22
N HIS A 19 -10.53 43.14 -6.30
CA HIS A 19 -10.21 42.77 -4.92
C HIS A 19 -11.42 42.13 -4.22
N ARG A 20 -12.64 42.68 -4.41
CA ARG A 20 -13.86 42.10 -3.84
C ARG A 20 -14.13 40.69 -4.38
N TYR A 21 -14.01 40.47 -5.69
CA TYR A 21 -14.23 39.13 -6.27
C TYR A 21 -13.16 38.14 -5.83
N ILE A 22 -11.88 38.52 -5.84
CA ILE A 22 -10.78 37.67 -5.38
C ILE A 22 -10.94 37.36 -3.90
N GLY A 23 -11.32 38.35 -3.08
CA GLY A 23 -11.55 38.17 -1.65
C GLY A 23 -12.69 37.19 -1.36
N VAL A 24 -13.81 37.29 -2.09
CA VAL A 24 -14.93 36.35 -1.96
C VAL A 24 -14.53 34.94 -2.39
N SER A 25 -13.82 34.81 -3.52
CA SER A 25 -13.32 33.51 -3.98
C SER A 25 -12.32 32.89 -3.00
N ALA A 26 -11.42 33.69 -2.44
CA ALA A 26 -10.46 33.23 -1.44
C ALA A 26 -11.16 32.81 -0.14
N ALA A 27 -12.13 33.59 0.33
CA ALA A 27 -12.93 33.24 1.51
C ALA A 27 -13.68 31.92 1.31
N LEU A 28 -14.31 31.72 0.15
CA LEU A 28 -14.97 30.46 -0.19
C LEU A 28 -13.99 29.29 -0.17
N LEU A 29 -12.81 29.45 -0.77
CA LEU A 29 -11.77 28.42 -0.79
C LEU A 29 -11.31 28.09 0.64
N VAL A 30 -11.09 29.10 1.48
CA VAL A 30 -10.71 28.91 2.90
C VAL A 30 -11.80 28.15 3.66
N VAL A 31 -13.08 28.47 3.43
CA VAL A 31 -14.20 27.75 4.05
C VAL A 31 -14.19 26.26 3.65
N VAL A 32 -14.00 25.97 2.36
CA VAL A 32 -13.90 24.59 1.87
C VAL A 32 -12.73 23.87 2.53
N LEU A 33 -11.52 24.44 2.49
CA LEU A 33 -10.33 23.84 3.09
C LEU A 33 -10.46 23.63 4.60
N ALA A 34 -11.04 24.58 5.32
CA ALA A 34 -11.27 24.44 6.76
C ALA A 34 -12.27 23.33 7.06
N SER A 35 -13.37 23.25 6.30
CA SER A 35 -14.37 22.19 6.48
C SER A 35 -13.81 20.80 6.17
N THR A 36 -13.08 20.63 5.07
CA THR A 36 -12.45 19.34 4.72
C THR A 36 -11.35 18.97 5.70
N GLY A 37 -10.57 19.95 6.17
CA GLY A 37 -9.56 19.75 7.22
C GLY A 37 -10.17 19.29 8.55
N LEU A 38 -11.31 19.86 8.96
CA LEU A 38 -12.04 19.40 10.14
C LEU A 38 -12.56 17.97 9.97
N MET A 39 -13.11 17.64 8.80
CA MET A 39 -13.56 16.27 8.49
C MET A 39 -12.41 15.27 8.53
N LEU A 40 -11.27 15.59 7.92
CA LEU A 40 -10.06 14.75 7.95
C LEU A 40 -9.50 14.61 9.36
N ASN A 41 -9.54 15.67 10.18
CA ASN A 41 -9.07 15.61 11.55
C ASN A 41 -10.00 14.77 12.44
N HIS A 42 -11.31 14.74 12.15
CA HIS A 42 -12.32 13.97 12.88
C HIS A 42 -12.75 12.70 12.14
N THR A 43 -11.83 12.08 11.38
CA THR A 43 -12.11 10.91 10.55
C THR A 43 -12.75 9.76 11.34
N GLU A 44 -12.24 9.43 12.52
CA GLU A 44 -12.74 8.33 13.36
C GLU A 44 -14.18 8.57 13.85
N LYS A 45 -14.48 9.80 14.32
CA LYS A 45 -15.84 10.17 14.78
C LYS A 45 -16.85 10.21 13.64
N LEU A 46 -16.39 10.48 12.42
CA LEU A 46 -17.20 10.53 11.21
C LEU A 46 -17.17 9.22 10.41
N GLN A 47 -16.42 8.21 10.87
CA GLN A 47 -16.20 6.91 10.21
C GLN A 47 -15.68 7.01 8.75
N LEU A 48 -14.98 8.09 8.41
CA LEU A 48 -14.50 8.33 7.05
C LEU A 48 -13.41 7.34 6.63
N ASP A 49 -12.69 6.74 7.58
CA ASP A 49 -11.65 5.73 7.38
C ASP A 49 -12.19 4.37 6.94
N SER A 50 -13.47 4.10 7.19
CA SER A 50 -14.14 2.85 6.76
C SER A 50 -14.67 2.92 5.31
N HIS A 51 -14.68 4.11 4.70
CA HIS A 51 -15.21 4.33 3.36
C HIS A 51 -14.08 4.49 2.34
N TYR A 52 -13.80 3.41 1.61
CA TYR A 52 -12.76 3.40 0.57
C TYR A 52 -13.20 4.13 -0.70
N VAL A 53 -12.28 4.90 -1.28
CA VAL A 53 -12.46 5.56 -2.58
C VAL A 53 -12.37 4.53 -3.69
N SER A 54 -13.43 4.39 -4.49
CA SER A 54 -13.52 3.40 -5.57
C SER A 54 -13.53 3.99 -6.98
N ASN A 55 -13.39 5.31 -7.12
CA ASN A 55 -13.42 5.99 -8.42
C ASN A 55 -12.09 5.76 -9.17
N PRO A 56 -12.08 5.02 -10.30
CA PRO A 56 -10.84 4.65 -11.00
C PRO A 56 -10.04 5.86 -11.49
N TRP A 57 -10.70 6.89 -12.02
CA TRP A 57 -10.02 8.10 -12.52
C TRP A 57 -9.28 8.84 -11.41
N LEU A 58 -9.88 8.89 -10.21
CA LEU A 58 -9.26 9.51 -9.06
C LEU A 58 -8.10 8.65 -8.53
N LEU A 59 -8.28 7.33 -8.47
CA LEU A 59 -7.22 6.41 -8.04
C LEU A 59 -6.00 6.48 -8.97
N ASP A 60 -6.22 6.52 -10.29
CA ASP A 60 -5.16 6.67 -11.30
C ASP A 60 -4.41 7.99 -11.12
N GLN A 61 -5.12 9.10 -10.89
CA GLN A 61 -4.52 10.42 -10.65
C GLN A 61 -3.66 10.47 -9.38
N TYR A 62 -4.03 9.69 -8.36
CA TYR A 62 -3.27 9.54 -7.12
C TYR A 62 -2.21 8.44 -7.19
N GLY A 63 -2.06 7.74 -8.32
CA GLY A 63 -1.10 6.67 -8.51
C GLY A 63 -1.42 5.39 -7.72
N ILE A 64 -2.65 5.26 -7.22
CA ILE A 64 -3.10 4.09 -6.46
C ILE A 64 -3.52 3.01 -7.45
N HIS A 65 -2.56 2.17 -7.82
CA HIS A 65 -2.80 1.00 -8.67
C HIS A 65 -2.76 -0.27 -7.83
N ALA A 66 -3.66 -1.21 -8.12
CA ALA A 66 -3.51 -2.55 -7.58
C ALA A 66 -2.18 -3.17 -8.07
N PRO A 67 -1.45 -3.93 -7.24
CA PRO A 67 -0.23 -4.61 -7.68
C PRO A 67 -0.52 -5.48 -8.90
N ALA A 68 0.27 -5.32 -9.97
CA ALA A 68 0.04 -6.01 -11.24
C ALA A 68 0.07 -7.54 -11.11
N ASN A 69 0.80 -8.06 -10.11
CA ASN A 69 0.88 -9.48 -9.81
C ASN A 69 0.68 -9.69 -8.31
N VAL A 70 -0.41 -10.37 -7.98
CA VAL A 70 -0.65 -10.94 -6.66
C VAL A 70 -0.40 -12.44 -6.77
N HIS A 71 0.55 -12.94 -5.98
CA HIS A 71 0.80 -14.37 -5.87
C HIS A 71 0.22 -14.86 -4.55
N SER A 72 -0.76 -15.76 -4.61
CA SER A 72 -1.46 -16.25 -3.42
C SER A 72 -1.46 -17.77 -3.40
N TYR A 73 -1.18 -18.33 -2.22
CA TYR A 73 -1.20 -19.75 -1.93
C TYR A 73 -2.18 -20.00 -0.79
N HIS A 74 -2.99 -21.04 -0.92
CA HIS A 74 -3.93 -21.44 0.11
C HIS A 74 -3.24 -22.38 1.12
N LEU A 75 -3.17 -21.96 2.38
CA LEU A 75 -2.57 -22.71 3.48
C LEU A 75 -3.64 -23.07 4.50
N GLN A 76 -4.17 -24.30 4.42
CA GLN A 76 -5.24 -24.78 5.31
C GLN A 76 -6.49 -23.88 5.27
N ASN A 77 -6.62 -22.94 6.21
CA ASN A 77 -7.73 -22.00 6.33
C ASN A 77 -7.32 -20.53 6.12
N HIS A 78 -6.07 -20.31 5.70
CA HIS A 78 -5.45 -18.99 5.53
C HIS A 78 -4.95 -18.80 4.09
N TRP A 79 -4.83 -17.55 3.66
CA TRP A 79 -4.23 -17.17 2.39
C TRP A 79 -2.87 -16.51 2.61
N LEU A 80 -1.81 -17.13 2.11
CA LEU A 80 -0.50 -16.50 2.04
C LEU A 80 -0.37 -15.77 0.71
N SER A 81 -0.29 -14.45 0.75
CA SER A 81 -0.28 -13.61 -0.45
C SER A 81 0.92 -12.69 -0.49
N GLN A 82 1.48 -12.48 -1.68
CA GLN A 82 2.48 -11.46 -1.95
C GLN A 82 1.88 -10.33 -2.77
N TRP A 83 1.90 -9.12 -2.22
CA TRP A 83 1.42 -7.89 -2.85
C TRP A 83 2.61 -6.94 -3.05
N GLY A 84 3.15 -6.91 -4.26
CA GLY A 84 4.41 -6.20 -4.54
C GLY A 84 5.55 -6.83 -3.74
N GLU A 85 6.18 -6.05 -2.86
CA GLU A 85 7.27 -6.51 -2.00
C GLU A 85 6.79 -6.94 -0.60
N ARG A 86 5.49 -6.92 -0.28
CA ARG A 86 4.99 -7.32 1.04
C ARG A 86 4.32 -8.68 1.03
N LEU A 87 4.50 -9.43 2.11
CA LEU A 87 3.85 -10.72 2.36
C LEU A 87 2.74 -10.55 3.39
N PHE A 88 1.62 -11.23 3.16
CA PHE A 88 0.47 -11.22 4.03
C PHE A 88 -0.02 -12.64 4.31
N LEU A 89 -0.33 -12.94 5.57
CA LEU A 89 -1.19 -14.06 5.95
C LEU A 89 -2.58 -13.49 6.24
N ASP A 90 -3.52 -13.69 5.31
CA ASP A 90 -4.81 -13.00 5.29
C ASP A 90 -4.65 -11.47 5.30
N GLN A 91 -4.82 -10.84 6.46
CA GLN A 91 -4.66 -9.40 6.68
C GLN A 91 -3.44 -9.05 7.53
N VAL A 92 -2.71 -10.05 8.03
CA VAL A 92 -1.52 -9.86 8.86
C VAL A 92 -0.31 -9.64 7.96
N ASP A 93 0.34 -8.49 8.11
CA ASP A 93 1.61 -8.19 7.44
C ASP A 93 2.75 -9.01 8.06
N LEU A 94 3.43 -9.78 7.21
CA LEU A 94 4.56 -10.62 7.60
C LEU A 94 5.91 -9.95 7.31
N GLY A 95 5.90 -8.81 6.61
CA GLY A 95 7.06 -8.01 6.27
C GLY A 95 7.40 -7.96 4.78
N GLU A 96 8.51 -7.28 4.48
CA GLU A 96 8.94 -6.95 3.13
C GLU A 96 10.04 -7.88 2.59
N THR A 97 9.92 -8.25 1.32
CA THR A 97 10.85 -9.06 0.56
C THR A 97 10.81 -8.72 -0.94
N GLN A 98 11.99 -8.60 -1.53
CA GLN A 98 12.16 -8.48 -2.97
C GLN A 98 12.13 -9.85 -3.68
N GLU A 99 12.10 -10.94 -2.91
CA GLU A 99 12.05 -12.28 -3.47
C GLU A 99 10.62 -12.72 -3.74
N LYS A 100 10.45 -13.46 -4.84
CA LYS A 100 9.15 -14.01 -5.21
C LYS A 100 8.74 -15.12 -4.24
N LEU A 101 7.50 -15.05 -3.77
CA LEU A 101 6.83 -16.10 -3.01
C LEU A 101 6.62 -17.35 -3.87
N GLN A 102 7.05 -18.50 -3.35
CA GLN A 102 6.95 -19.81 -4.01
C GLN A 102 5.99 -20.76 -3.30
N GLY A 103 5.65 -20.46 -2.05
CA GLY A 103 4.66 -21.18 -1.27
C GLY A 103 4.91 -21.08 0.23
N GLY A 104 4.09 -21.76 1.00
CA GLY A 104 4.30 -21.92 2.43
C GLY A 104 3.46 -23.04 3.00
N LEU A 105 3.75 -23.44 4.22
CA LEU A 105 3.02 -24.47 4.95
C LEU A 105 3.14 -24.27 6.46
N PHE A 106 2.21 -24.85 7.20
CA PHE A 106 2.33 -24.97 8.65
C PHE A 106 3.05 -26.27 9.01
N TYR A 107 4.06 -26.18 9.87
CA TYR A 107 4.84 -27.31 10.35
C TYR A 107 5.27 -27.09 11.80
N LYS A 108 4.90 -28.03 12.70
CA LYS A 108 5.28 -28.04 14.13
C LYS A 108 5.13 -26.66 14.79
N ASP A 109 3.93 -26.10 14.72
CA ASP A 109 3.57 -24.78 15.26
C ASP A 109 4.37 -23.60 14.69
N MET A 110 4.88 -23.73 13.47
CA MET A 110 5.51 -22.65 12.72
C MET A 110 4.86 -22.51 11.36
N LEU A 111 4.81 -21.29 10.87
CA LEU A 111 4.57 -20.98 9.47
C LEU A 111 5.93 -20.94 8.75
N VAL A 112 6.11 -21.84 7.78
CA VAL A 112 7.30 -21.91 6.94
C VAL A 112 6.96 -21.32 5.57
N ILE A 113 7.65 -20.25 5.17
CA ILE A 113 7.45 -19.57 3.89
C ILE A 113 8.68 -19.79 3.01
N ALA A 114 8.45 -20.33 1.81
CA ALA A 114 9.48 -20.46 0.79
C ALA A 114 9.43 -19.27 -0.17
N LEU A 115 10.53 -18.53 -0.19
CA LEU A 115 10.86 -17.54 -1.21
C LEU A 115 11.82 -18.15 -2.22
N LYS A 116 12.11 -17.44 -3.31
CA LYS A 116 12.97 -17.93 -4.37
C LYS A 116 14.36 -18.43 -3.89
N ASN A 117 14.98 -17.76 -2.93
CA ASN A 117 16.32 -18.09 -2.42
C ASN A 117 16.40 -18.02 -0.88
N LYS A 118 15.25 -17.94 -0.20
CA LYS A 118 15.18 -17.83 1.26
C LYS A 118 14.02 -18.64 1.80
N VAL A 119 14.14 -19.03 3.06
CA VAL A 119 13.04 -19.58 3.83
C VAL A 119 12.84 -18.70 5.06
N TRP A 120 11.61 -18.27 5.30
CA TRP A 120 11.25 -17.58 6.53
C TRP A 120 10.51 -18.53 7.45
N LEU A 121 10.88 -18.50 8.72
CA LEU A 121 10.20 -19.20 9.80
C LEU A 121 9.47 -18.14 10.63
N LEU A 122 8.17 -18.30 10.78
CA LEU A 122 7.33 -17.41 11.56
C LEU A 122 6.51 -18.22 12.56
N THR A 123 6.04 -17.55 13.60
CA THR A 123 4.99 -18.09 14.47
C THR A 123 3.70 -18.22 13.66
N PRO A 124 2.72 -19.02 14.13
CA PRO A 124 1.41 -19.11 13.48
C PRO A 124 0.66 -17.77 13.45
N GLN A 125 1.06 -16.81 14.30
CA GLN A 125 0.52 -15.46 14.37
C GLN A 125 1.21 -14.50 13.38
N GLY A 126 2.21 -14.95 12.63
CA GLY A 126 2.94 -14.14 11.65
C GLY A 126 4.11 -13.35 12.22
N GLU A 127 4.56 -13.66 13.43
CA GLU A 127 5.75 -13.04 14.01
C GLU A 127 7.01 -13.73 13.47
N LEU A 128 8.00 -12.95 13.03
CA LEU A 128 9.24 -13.50 12.49
C LEU A 128 10.05 -14.21 13.58
N ILE A 129 10.35 -15.50 13.36
CA ILE A 129 11.29 -16.28 14.17
C ILE A 129 12.68 -16.17 13.54
N GLU A 130 12.81 -16.50 12.25
CA GLU A 130 14.10 -16.57 11.57
C GLU A 130 13.99 -16.37 10.05
N LYS A 131 15.06 -15.87 9.43
CA LYS A 131 15.22 -15.80 7.97
C LYS A 131 16.46 -16.60 7.58
N LEU A 132 16.26 -17.70 6.89
CA LEU A 132 17.31 -18.58 6.40
C LEU A 132 17.58 -18.28 4.92
N GLY A 133 18.84 -18.17 4.55
CA GLY A 133 19.31 -18.00 3.19
C GLY A 133 20.45 -18.96 2.87
N ASN A 134 21.23 -18.62 1.84
CA ASN A 134 22.28 -19.47 1.33
C ASN A 134 23.36 -19.83 2.36
N SER A 135 23.72 -18.91 3.27
CA SER A 135 24.72 -19.15 4.32
C SER A 135 24.28 -20.22 5.32
N GLU A 136 22.96 -20.39 5.48
CA GLU A 136 22.33 -21.36 6.35
C GLU A 136 21.99 -22.68 5.62
N GLY A 137 22.43 -22.82 4.36
CA GLY A 137 22.25 -24.04 3.55
C GLY A 137 20.96 -24.09 2.73
N ILE A 138 20.20 -22.99 2.64
CA ILE A 138 19.02 -22.92 1.78
C ILE A 138 19.44 -22.87 0.30
N PRO A 139 18.91 -23.73 -0.57
CA PRO A 139 19.25 -23.73 -1.98
C PRO A 139 18.60 -22.55 -2.72
N THR A 140 19.18 -22.18 -3.87
CA THR A 140 18.64 -21.12 -4.72
C THR A 140 17.65 -21.67 -5.73
N GLY A 141 16.74 -20.81 -6.19
CA GLY A 141 15.78 -21.16 -7.22
C GLY A 141 14.72 -22.16 -6.75
N ILE A 142 14.28 -22.02 -5.50
CA ILE A 142 13.13 -22.74 -4.96
C ILE A 142 11.92 -22.45 -5.86
N SER A 143 11.20 -23.50 -6.22
CA SER A 143 10.00 -23.48 -7.07
C SER A 143 8.76 -23.98 -6.34
N ALA A 144 8.93 -24.79 -5.28
CA ALA A 144 7.84 -25.25 -4.42
C ALA A 144 8.35 -25.63 -3.02
N ILE A 145 7.44 -25.75 -2.07
CA ILE A 145 7.67 -26.28 -0.73
C ILE A 145 6.61 -27.33 -0.41
N GLY A 146 6.97 -28.37 0.33
CA GLY A 146 6.06 -29.43 0.73
C GLY A 146 6.54 -30.22 1.94
N ILE A 147 5.79 -31.25 2.28
CA ILE A 147 6.14 -32.23 3.32
C ILE A 147 6.41 -33.56 2.61
N THR A 148 7.53 -34.20 2.91
CA THR A 148 7.88 -35.53 2.39
C THR A 148 7.08 -36.62 3.09
N ASP A 149 7.10 -37.85 2.56
CA ASP A 149 6.44 -39.01 3.18
C ASP A 149 6.97 -39.29 4.60
N ASP A 150 8.24 -38.92 4.88
CA ASP A 150 8.86 -39.01 6.20
C ASP A 150 8.44 -37.89 7.17
N GLY A 151 7.54 -37.00 6.74
CA GLY A 151 7.04 -35.89 7.55
C GLY A 151 8.04 -34.74 7.69
N GLN A 152 9.04 -34.63 6.82
CA GLN A 152 10.00 -33.54 6.84
C GLN A 152 9.63 -32.44 5.85
N VAL A 153 9.95 -31.18 6.19
CA VAL A 153 9.79 -30.07 5.24
C VAL A 153 10.87 -30.17 4.17
N ALA A 154 10.47 -30.09 2.91
CA ALA A 154 11.39 -30.06 1.78
C ALA A 154 11.01 -28.97 0.78
N VAL A 155 12.00 -28.50 0.03
CA VAL A 155 11.84 -27.49 -1.02
C VAL A 155 12.24 -28.10 -2.36
N MET A 156 11.47 -27.85 -3.40
CA MET A 156 11.82 -28.28 -4.75
C MET A 156 12.60 -27.18 -5.45
N THR A 157 13.69 -27.55 -6.11
CA THR A 157 14.55 -26.66 -6.90
C THR A 157 14.79 -27.26 -8.28
N ALA A 158 15.42 -26.50 -9.18
CA ALA A 158 15.84 -27.04 -10.49
C ALA A 158 16.88 -28.18 -10.37
N GLN A 159 17.54 -28.32 -9.22
CA GLN A 159 18.58 -29.31 -8.95
C GLN A 159 18.04 -30.55 -8.20
N GLY A 160 16.75 -30.56 -7.84
CA GLY A 160 16.12 -31.64 -7.08
C GLY A 160 15.37 -31.13 -5.85
N VAL A 161 14.98 -32.08 -4.99
CA VAL A 161 14.34 -31.87 -3.68
C VAL A 161 15.38 -32.03 -2.59
#